data_AF-A0A7C1DB17-F1
#
_entry.id   AF-A0A7C1DB17-F1
#
_cell.length_a   1.000
_cell.length_b   1.000
_cell.length_c   1.000
_cell.angle_alpha   90.00
_cell.angle_beta   90.00
_cell.angle_gamma   90.00
#
_symmetry.space_group_name_H-M   'P 1'
#
loop_
_entity.id
_entity.type
_entity.pdbx_description
1 polymer ?
#
loop_
_entity_poly.entity_id
_entity_poly.type
_entity_poly.pdbx_seq_one_letter_code
_entity_poly.pdbx_strand_id
1 'polypeptide(L)'
;VVHPNWWGQPPAILKGWVDRVLRPGIAYEFLEGDSGEGVPKGVPKGLLKARTALVFNTSNTEPERERDVFGDPLETIWKNCILGLCSVANYSRQAFNIVVTSSEDQREKWLNDVKKSIEMFFPGVKN
;
A
#
# COMPACT_ATOMS: atom_id res chain seq x y z
N VAL A 1 -3.06 -0.66 5.87
CA VAL A 1 -1.78 -1.37 6.10
C VAL A 1 -0.82 -0.41 6.77
N VAL A 2 -0.08 -0.83 7.79
CA VAL A 2 0.88 0.03 8.51
C VAL A 2 2.20 -0.74 8.65
N HIS A 3 3.31 -0.19 8.16
CA HIS A 3 4.63 -0.82 8.30
C HIS A 3 5.78 0.17 8.02
N PRO A 4 6.99 -0.04 8.57
CA PRO A 4 8.17 0.73 8.17
C PRO A 4 8.62 0.41 6.74
N ASN A 5 9.30 1.35 6.09
CA ASN A 5 10.04 1.12 4.85
C ASN A 5 11.36 0.41 5.16
N TRP A 6 11.51 -0.83 4.71
CA TRP A 6 12.78 -1.58 4.79
C TRP A 6 13.29 -1.84 3.38
N TRP A 7 14.39 -1.19 3.00
CA TRP A 7 15.01 -1.33 1.68
C TRP A 7 14.06 -1.05 0.49
N GLY A 8 13.16 -0.07 0.64
CA GLY A 8 12.16 0.24 -0.39
C GLY A 8 11.01 -0.76 -0.46
N GLN A 9 10.82 -1.60 0.56
CA GLN A 9 9.89 -2.74 0.54
C GLN A 9 9.12 -2.88 1.87
N PRO A 10 7.99 -3.62 1.88
CA PRO A 10 7.38 -4.09 3.11
C PRO A 10 8.31 -5.04 3.88
N PRO A 11 8.24 -5.08 5.23
CA PRO A 11 8.93 -6.09 6.02
C PRO A 11 8.68 -7.51 5.51
N ALA A 12 9.68 -8.38 5.60
CA ALA A 12 9.62 -9.74 5.06
C ALA A 12 8.38 -10.52 5.53
N ILE A 13 7.96 -10.35 6.78
CA ILE A 13 6.74 -10.98 7.32
C ILE A 13 5.47 -10.50 6.60
N LEU A 14 5.37 -9.20 6.29
CA LEU A 14 4.23 -8.62 5.58
C LEU A 14 4.27 -9.00 4.10
N LYS A 15 5.46 -9.02 3.48
CA LYS A 15 5.62 -9.52 2.12
C LYS A 15 5.23 -11.00 2.01
N GLY A 16 5.65 -11.81 2.98
CA GLY A 16 5.26 -13.23 3.07
C GLY A 16 3.76 -13.41 3.31
N TRP A 17 3.11 -12.52 4.07
CA TRP A 17 1.65 -12.52 4.19
C TRP A 17 0.97 -12.26 2.85
N VAL A 18 1.44 -11.25 2.09
CA VAL A 18 0.94 -10.96 0.74
C VAL A 18 1.06 -12.20 -0.15
N ASP A 19 2.23 -12.84 -0.17
CA ASP A 19 2.51 -14.00 -1.04
C ASP A 19 1.64 -15.23 -0.74
N ARG A 20 1.21 -15.37 0.52
CA ARG A 20 0.45 -16.52 1.01
C ARG A 20 -1.05 -16.28 1.04
N VAL A 21 -1.50 -15.03 1.14
CA VAL A 21 -2.92 -14.67 1.28
C VAL A 21 -3.52 -14.11 0.00
N LEU A 22 -2.79 -13.27 -0.73
CA LEU A 22 -3.28 -12.70 -1.99
C LEU A 22 -2.99 -13.66 -3.15
N ARG A 23 -3.77 -14.74 -3.21
CA ARG A 23 -3.62 -15.85 -4.15
C ARG A 23 -4.66 -15.81 -5.29
N PRO A 24 -4.39 -16.46 -6.44
CA PRO A 24 -5.38 -16.72 -7.46
C PRO A 24 -6.64 -17.42 -6.89
N GLY A 25 -7.82 -17.01 -7.33
CA GLY A 25 -9.12 -17.50 -6.84
C GLY A 25 -9.56 -16.92 -5.49
N ILE A 26 -8.69 -16.17 -4.80
CA ILE A 26 -9.01 -15.50 -3.53
C ILE A 26 -8.96 -13.98 -3.68
N ALA A 27 -7.86 -13.44 -4.20
CA ALA A 27 -7.64 -12.00 -4.31
C ALA A 27 -7.72 -11.49 -5.75
N TYR A 28 -7.41 -12.35 -6.73
CA TYR A 28 -7.53 -12.07 -8.15
C TYR A 28 -7.75 -13.38 -8.93
N GLU A 29 -8.20 -13.29 -10.17
CA GLU A 29 -8.31 -14.40 -11.11
C GLU A 29 -7.82 -13.98 -12.50
N PHE A 30 -7.25 -14.93 -13.23
CA PHE A 30 -6.95 -14.77 -14.66
C PHE A 30 -8.21 -15.07 -15.47
N LEU A 31 -8.44 -14.29 -16.52
CA LEU A 31 -9.62 -14.47 -17.38
C LEU A 31 -9.43 -15.66 -18.32
N GLU A 32 -10.53 -16.17 -18.90
CA GLU A 32 -10.47 -17.27 -19.86
C GLU A 32 -9.60 -16.90 -21.07
N GLY A 33 -8.59 -17.73 -21.37
CA GLY A 33 -7.58 -17.45 -22.39
C GLY A 33 -6.33 -16.71 -21.88
N ASP A 34 -6.28 -16.32 -20.60
CA ASP A 34 -5.13 -15.73 -19.94
C ASP A 34 -4.46 -16.77 -19.00
N SER A 35 -3.24 -17.16 -19.35
CA SER A 35 -2.36 -18.04 -18.57
C SER A 35 -1.53 -17.30 -17.51
N GLY A 36 -1.76 -15.99 -17.33
CA GLY A 36 -0.96 -15.12 -16.47
C GLY A 36 0.28 -14.55 -17.16
N GLU A 37 0.30 -14.53 -18.50
CA GLU A 37 1.38 -13.94 -19.32
C GLU A 37 1.40 -12.40 -19.26
N GLY A 38 0.35 -11.78 -18.71
CA GLY A 38 0.25 -10.34 -18.48
C GLY A 38 -0.29 -9.54 -19.69
N VAL A 39 -0.09 -8.22 -19.64
CA VAL A 39 -0.56 -7.28 -20.66
C VAL A 39 0.17 -7.54 -22.00
N PRO A 40 -0.54 -7.60 -23.15
CA PRO A 40 -1.93 -7.17 -23.39
C PRO A 40 -2.99 -8.26 -23.29
N LYS A 41 -2.63 -9.51 -22.95
CA LYS A 41 -3.54 -10.66 -23.01
C LYS A 41 -4.51 -10.75 -21.83
N GLY A 42 -4.17 -10.15 -20.69
CA GLY A 42 -5.13 -9.96 -19.59
C GLY A 42 -4.57 -9.14 -18.44
N VAL A 43 -5.39 -8.22 -17.93
CA VAL A 43 -5.22 -7.68 -16.56
C VAL A 43 -6.06 -8.57 -15.66
N PRO A 44 -5.49 -9.17 -14.61
CA PRO A 44 -6.26 -10.03 -13.71
C PRO A 44 -7.47 -9.30 -13.13
N LYS A 45 -8.58 -10.03 -13.02
CA LYS A 45 -9.78 -9.52 -12.38
C LYS A 45 -9.61 -9.66 -10.88
N GLY A 46 -9.66 -8.54 -10.16
CA GLY A 46 -9.63 -8.53 -8.70
C GLY A 46 -10.89 -9.15 -8.10
N LEU A 47 -10.69 -9.92 -7.03
CA LEU A 47 -11.74 -10.61 -6.28
C LEU A 47 -11.96 -10.02 -4.89
N LEU A 48 -11.08 -9.10 -4.45
CA LEU A 48 -11.22 -8.46 -3.16
C LEU A 48 -12.49 -7.58 -3.13
N LYS A 49 -13.27 -7.70 -2.05
CA LYS A 49 -14.41 -6.79 -1.79
C LYS A 49 -13.97 -5.39 -1.37
N ALA A 50 -12.70 -5.23 -0.98
CA ALA A 50 -12.15 -3.97 -0.54
C ALA A 50 -12.11 -2.97 -1.71
N ARG A 51 -12.79 -1.82 -1.52
CA ARG A 51 -12.79 -0.74 -2.51
C ARG A 51 -11.75 0.33 -2.23
N THR A 52 -11.37 0.48 -0.97
CA THR A 52 -10.45 1.50 -0.49
C THR A 52 -9.36 0.87 0.37
N ALA A 53 -8.10 1.24 0.12
CA ALA A 53 -6.96 0.85 0.93
C ALA A 53 -6.12 2.07 1.32
N LEU A 54 -5.79 2.16 2.61
CA LEU A 54 -4.83 3.13 3.12
C LEU A 54 -3.54 2.43 3.53
N VAL A 55 -2.41 3.02 3.15
CA VAL A 55 -1.08 2.54 3.54
C VAL A 55 -0.35 3.65 4.29
N PHE A 56 0.12 3.34 5.49
CA PHE A 56 0.92 4.26 6.31
C PHE A 56 2.31 3.69 6.48
N ASN A 57 3.32 4.47 6.12
CA ASN A 57 4.71 4.05 6.22
C ASN A 57 5.53 4.99 7.08
N THR A 58 6.51 4.44 7.78
CA THR A 58 7.57 5.22 8.43
C THR A 58 8.90 5.01 7.69
N SER A 59 9.72 6.04 7.58
CA SER A 59 11.04 5.95 6.94
C SER A 59 12.00 6.96 7.57
N ASN A 60 13.30 6.78 7.38
CA ASN A 60 14.32 7.79 7.70
C ASN A 60 14.91 8.45 6.44
N THR A 61 14.40 8.10 5.26
CA THR A 61 14.81 8.72 3.99
C THR A 61 14.04 10.02 3.78
N GLU A 62 14.75 11.08 3.42
CA GLU A 62 14.18 12.35 2.99
C GLU A 62 13.20 12.16 1.83
N PRO A 63 12.03 12.83 1.82
CA PRO A 63 11.01 12.66 0.78
C PRO A 63 11.53 12.91 -0.64
N GLU A 64 12.38 13.92 -0.84
CA GLU A 64 12.97 14.25 -2.14
C GLU A 64 13.86 13.11 -2.63
N ARG A 65 14.70 12.56 -1.76
CA ARG A 65 15.56 11.43 -2.12
C ARG A 65 14.76 10.17 -2.44
N GLU A 66 13.70 9.89 -1.66
CA GLU A 66 12.82 8.75 -1.93
C GLU A 66 12.16 8.86 -3.31
N ARG A 67 11.69 10.05 -3.69
CA ARG A 67 11.07 10.29 -5.00
C ARG A 67 12.08 10.31 -6.14
N ASP A 68 13.12 11.11 -6.02
CA ASP A 68 13.96 11.49 -7.17
C ASP A 68 15.07 10.47 -7.45
N VAL A 69 15.52 9.73 -6.42
CA VAL A 69 16.57 8.71 -6.57
C VAL A 69 15.98 7.30 -6.64
N PHE A 70 15.01 6.99 -5.78
CA PHE A 70 14.43 5.64 -5.71
C PHE A 70 13.13 5.48 -6.48
N GLY A 71 12.48 6.58 -6.89
CA GLY A 71 11.21 6.53 -7.62
C GLY A 71 10.00 6.15 -6.77
N ASP A 72 10.08 6.30 -5.44
CA ASP A 72 9.08 5.84 -4.46
C ASP A 72 8.61 4.39 -4.71
N PRO A 73 9.47 3.39 -4.41
CA PRO A 73 9.15 1.99 -4.71
C PRO A 73 7.91 1.50 -3.95
N LEU A 74 7.67 1.97 -2.72
CA LEU A 74 6.51 1.56 -1.92
C LEU A 74 5.18 2.05 -2.51
N GLU A 75 5.16 3.24 -3.12
CA GLU A 75 4.00 3.71 -3.87
C GLU A 75 3.68 2.73 -5.01
N THR A 76 4.69 2.35 -5.80
CA THR A 76 4.51 1.44 -6.93
C THR A 76 4.11 0.03 -6.49
N ILE A 77 4.75 -0.52 -5.45
CA ILE A 77 4.47 -1.87 -4.93
C ILE A 77 3.03 -1.97 -4.46
N TRP A 78 2.58 -1.04 -3.61
CA TRP A 78 1.24 -1.12 -3.06
C TRP A 78 0.18 -0.76 -4.10
N LYS A 79 0.33 0.38 -4.77
CA LYS A 79 -0.69 0.88 -5.72
C LYS A 79 -0.82 -0.01 -6.94
N ASN A 80 0.30 -0.30 -7.61
CA ASN A 80 0.26 -0.91 -8.93
C ASN A 80 0.35 -2.44 -8.82
N CYS A 81 1.35 -2.94 -8.10
CA CYS A 81 1.66 -4.38 -8.10
C CYS A 81 0.70 -5.20 -7.22
N ILE A 82 0.32 -4.70 -6.05
CA ILE A 82 -0.50 -5.47 -5.10
C ILE A 82 -1.97 -5.10 -5.23
N LEU A 83 -2.33 -3.85 -4.96
CA LEU A 83 -3.73 -3.44 -4.85
C LEU A 83 -4.38 -3.25 -6.23
N GLY A 84 -3.62 -2.72 -7.20
CA GLY A 84 -4.05 -2.60 -8.59
C GLY A 84 -4.36 -3.96 -9.22
N LEU A 85 -3.48 -4.95 -9.01
CA LEU A 85 -3.71 -6.34 -9.44
C LEU A 85 -4.99 -6.93 -8.83
N CYS A 86 -5.29 -6.58 -7.58
CA CYS A 86 -6.48 -7.02 -6.86
C CYS A 86 -7.71 -6.11 -7.09
N SER A 87 -7.66 -5.19 -8.06
CA SER A 87 -8.72 -4.25 -8.44
C SER A 87 -9.26 -3.38 -7.29
N VAL A 88 -8.41 -3.03 -6.32
CA VAL A 88 -8.78 -2.04 -5.28
C VAL A 88 -8.73 -0.65 -5.91
N ALA A 89 -9.90 -0.03 -6.07
CA ALA A 89 -10.06 1.20 -6.86
C ALA A 89 -9.47 2.44 -6.18
N ASN A 90 -9.71 2.61 -4.88
CA ASN A 90 -9.26 3.78 -4.13
C ASN A 90 -8.05 3.42 -3.29
N TYR A 91 -7.00 4.21 -3.42
CA TYR A 91 -5.76 4.01 -2.70
C TYR A 91 -5.19 5.34 -2.26
N SER A 92 -4.69 5.40 -1.03
CA SER A 92 -3.89 6.50 -0.54
C SER A 92 -2.77 5.97 0.34
N ARG A 93 -1.58 6.54 0.16
CA ARG A 93 -0.41 6.27 0.98
C ARG A 93 0.10 7.56 1.60
N GLN A 94 0.49 7.46 2.86
CA GLN A 94 1.19 8.53 3.56
C GLN A 94 2.47 7.97 4.18
N ALA A 95 3.59 8.59 3.83
CA ALA A 95 4.88 8.31 4.43
C ALA A 95 5.20 9.36 5.50
N PHE A 96 5.65 8.90 6.65
CA PHE A 96 6.16 9.68 7.76
C PHE A 96 7.68 9.53 7.79
N ASN A 97 8.37 10.50 7.20
CA ASN A 97 9.80 10.46 6.95
C ASN A 97 10.61 11.06 8.11
N ILE A 98 11.90 10.69 8.17
CA ILE A 98 12.88 11.15 9.16
C ILE A 98 12.41 10.91 10.61
N VAL A 99 11.98 9.68 10.91
CA VAL A 99 11.50 9.31 12.26
C VAL A 99 12.61 9.37 13.32
N VAL A 100 13.85 9.07 12.95
CA VAL A 100 14.99 8.95 13.88
C VAL A 100 15.30 10.24 14.63
N THR A 101 15.08 11.40 14.02
CA THR A 101 15.29 12.71 14.64
C THR A 101 13.98 13.48 14.89
N SER A 102 12.81 12.86 14.68
CA SER A 102 11.54 13.54 14.91
C SER A 102 11.23 13.75 16.39
N SER A 103 10.60 14.88 16.71
CA SER A 103 10.11 15.19 18.06
C SER A 103 8.81 14.47 18.39
N GLU A 104 8.42 14.49 19.66
CA GLU A 104 7.12 13.99 20.12
C GLU A 104 5.97 14.75 19.47
N ASP A 105 5.99 16.09 19.48
CA ASP A 105 4.99 16.94 18.81
C ASP A 105 4.80 16.58 17.33
N GLN A 106 5.90 16.30 16.62
CA GLN A 106 5.85 15.92 15.22
C GLN A 106 5.17 14.56 15.03
N ARG A 107 5.43 13.60 15.93
CA ARG A 107 4.80 12.28 15.93
C ARG A 107 3.32 12.36 16.32
N GLU A 108 2.95 13.22 17.26
CA GLU A 108 1.55 13.48 17.61
C GLU A 108 0.78 14.07 16.43
N LYS A 109 1.38 15.02 15.70
CA LYS A 109 0.81 15.55 14.47
C LYS A 109 0.56 14.45 13.44
N TRP A 110 1.53 13.56 13.22
CA TRP A 110 1.37 12.41 12.32
C TRP A 110 0.22 11.49 12.73
N LEU A 111 0.09 11.18 14.03
CA LEU A 111 -1.03 10.39 14.54
C LEU A 111 -2.39 11.07 14.27
N ASN A 112 -2.46 12.39 14.40
CA ASN A 112 -3.67 13.15 14.07
C ASN A 112 -3.95 13.18 12.57
N ASP A 113 -2.93 13.22 11.71
CA ASP A 113 -3.09 13.11 10.25
C ASP A 113 -3.62 11.72 9.85
N VAL A 114 -3.19 10.65 10.54
CA VAL A 114 -3.76 9.30 10.36
C VAL A 114 -5.24 9.29 10.73
N LYS A 115 -5.63 9.86 11.88
CA LYS A 115 -7.05 9.93 12.30
C LYS A 115 -7.92 10.62 11.24
N LYS A 116 -7.48 11.79 10.77
CA LYS A 116 -8.18 12.54 9.71
C LYS A 116 -8.31 11.74 8.42
N SER A 117 -7.24 11.06 8.00
CA SER A 117 -7.26 10.19 6.82
C SER A 117 -8.27 9.06 6.97
N ILE A 118 -8.33 8.42 8.15
CA ILE A 118 -9.30 7.35 8.42
C ILE A 118 -10.74 7.89 8.38
N GLU A 119 -11.01 9.01 9.02
CA GLU A 119 -12.33 9.66 9.03
C GLU A 119 -12.79 10.04 7.61
N MET A 120 -11.86 10.52 6.78
CA MET A 120 -12.15 10.94 5.40
C MET A 120 -12.46 9.76 4.48
N PHE A 121 -11.70 8.67 4.56
CA PHE A 121 -11.85 7.53 3.65
C PHE A 121 -12.84 6.46 4.15
N PHE A 122 -13.12 6.44 5.45
CA PHE A 122 -14.07 5.52 6.09
C PHE A 122 -15.07 6.26 7.00
N PRO A 123 -15.81 7.26 6.49
CA PRO A 123 -16.79 7.99 7.27
C PRO A 123 -17.95 7.05 7.62
N GLY A 124 -18.00 6.57 8.86
CA GLY A 124 -19.15 5.81 9.37
C GLY A 124 -18.97 4.32 9.61
N VAL A 125 -17.76 3.83 9.90
CA VAL A 125 -17.65 2.63 10.76
C VAL A 125 -18.01 3.04 12.18
N LYS A 126 -19.31 3.23 12.44
CA LYS A 126 -19.83 3.24 13.81
C LYS A 126 -19.66 1.81 14.32
N ASN A 127 -18.85 1.62 15.36
CA ASN A 127 -18.90 0.39 16.16
C ASN A 127 -20.28 0.22 16.78
#